data_AF-Q8VUQ1-F1
#
_entry.id   AF-Q8VUQ1-F1
#
_cell.length_a   1.000
_cell.length_b   1.000
_cell.length_c   1.000
_cell.angle_alpha   90.00
_cell.angle_beta   90.00
_cell.angle_gamma   90.00
#
_symmetry.space_group_name_H-M   'P 1'
#
loop_
_entity.id
_entity.type
_entity.pdbx_description
1 polymer ?
#
loop_
_entity_poly.entity_id
_entity_poly.type
_entity_poly.pdbx_seq_one_letter_code
_entity_poly.pdbx_strand_id
1 'polypeptide(L)'
;MTNEPPKAPPLYPKSHLLAASGIAALLSLALLVFPSSEVEAKKTTLNLELESPAEQLKDESRAAPLVQSEGEQGSPFAQIEEATPETQKADQQAPAAEPVAEAAKEPGHREVTVARGDTLSTLFAKVGLPANAVHDLLASNKQAKQFSQLKHGQVLQFELDKDGQLASLHSKVSNLETIRLTKTAKGYTFNREISKPVIRTAYAHGVIKSSLSASAQRAGLSHSMTMDMARVLGYDIDFAQDIRPGDEFDVVYEQKVMDGKVVGTGNILSARFTNRGKTYTAVRYTNKQGNTTYYTADGNSLRKAFIRTPVDFARISSRFSAGRKHPILNKIRAHKGVDYAAPRGTPIKAAGDGRIELAGRRGGYGNTVIIQHGNRYKTLYGHMQGFAKGIKTGSTVKQGQIIGYIGTTGLSTGPHLHYEFQVNGVHVDPLSQKVPMADPIAKNERQRFLQQSQPLIARMDQEKATLLAANKR
;
A
#
# COMPACT_ATOMS: atom_id res chain seq x y z
N MET A 1 -58.49 45.84 35.01
CA MET A 1 -57.94 46.33 33.72
C MET A 1 -56.82 45.39 33.31
N THR A 2 -57.07 44.48 32.38
CA THR A 2 -56.08 43.52 31.87
C THR A 2 -55.82 43.86 30.40
N ASN A 3 -54.67 44.49 30.11
CA ASN A 3 -54.22 44.77 28.74
C ASN A 3 -53.21 43.70 28.34
N GLU A 4 -53.60 42.83 27.40
CA GLU A 4 -52.70 41.92 26.70
C GLU A 4 -51.82 42.67 25.68
N PRO A 5 -50.56 42.25 25.46
CA PRO A 5 -49.70 42.81 24.44
C PRO A 5 -50.06 42.32 23.02
N PRO A 6 -49.76 43.10 21.96
CA PRO A 6 -50.19 42.79 20.59
C PRO A 6 -49.40 41.62 19.98
N LYS A 7 -50.11 40.72 19.29
CA LYS A 7 -49.55 39.58 18.55
C LYS A 7 -48.67 40.03 17.39
N ALA A 8 -47.50 39.41 17.26
CA ALA A 8 -46.57 39.60 16.15
C ALA A 8 -47.17 39.21 14.79
N PRO A 9 -46.82 39.90 13.69
CA PRO A 9 -47.34 39.60 12.36
C PRO A 9 -46.79 38.26 11.82
N PRO A 10 -47.55 37.56 10.96
CA PRO A 10 -47.15 36.26 10.42
C PRO A 10 -45.89 36.34 9.55
N LEU A 11 -45.01 35.35 9.68
CA LEU A 11 -43.70 35.26 9.01
C LEU A 11 -43.76 35.21 7.47
N TYR A 12 -44.92 34.94 6.87
CA TYR A 12 -45.08 34.87 5.41
C TYR A 12 -46.42 35.48 4.96
N PRO A 13 -46.45 36.18 3.79
CA PRO A 13 -47.68 36.67 3.21
C PRO A 13 -48.64 35.53 2.85
N LYS A 14 -49.95 35.73 3.05
CA LYS A 14 -51.00 34.72 2.81
C LYS A 14 -50.97 34.13 1.38
N SER A 15 -50.48 34.89 0.40
CA SER A 15 -50.29 34.45 -0.99
C SER A 15 -49.28 33.31 -1.13
N HIS A 16 -48.21 33.30 -0.33
CA HIS A 16 -47.20 32.22 -0.35
C HIS A 16 -47.71 30.92 0.28
N LEU A 17 -48.54 31.03 1.33
CA LEU A 17 -49.17 29.85 1.93
C LEU A 17 -50.18 29.20 0.98
N LEU A 18 -50.95 30.00 0.24
CA LEU A 18 -51.87 29.51 -0.80
C LEU A 18 -51.13 28.87 -2.00
N ALA A 19 -50.00 29.45 -2.41
CA ALA A 19 -49.19 28.86 -3.48
C ALA A 19 -48.56 27.51 -3.06
N ALA A 20 -48.06 27.43 -1.83
CA ALA A 20 -47.47 26.20 -1.30
C ALA A 20 -48.50 25.08 -1.14
N SER A 21 -49.72 25.39 -0.68
CA SER A 21 -50.80 24.40 -0.56
C SER A 21 -51.28 23.91 -1.93
N GLY A 22 -51.36 24.79 -2.93
CA GLY A 22 -51.70 24.42 -4.31
C GLY A 22 -50.69 23.45 -4.95
N ILE A 23 -49.39 23.70 -4.76
CA ILE A 23 -48.33 22.81 -5.29
C ILE A 23 -48.36 21.44 -4.60
N ALA A 24 -48.57 21.40 -3.28
CA ALA A 24 -48.65 20.15 -2.52
C ALA A 24 -49.88 19.31 -2.95
N ALA A 25 -51.02 19.95 -3.21
CA ALA A 25 -52.21 19.27 -3.70
C ALA A 25 -51.99 18.69 -5.11
N LEU A 26 -51.34 19.44 -6.01
CA LEU A 26 -51.02 18.96 -7.36
C LEU A 26 -50.04 17.78 -7.36
N LEU A 27 -49.01 17.81 -6.53
CA LEU A 27 -48.06 16.68 -6.37
C LEU A 27 -48.74 15.44 -5.81
N SER A 28 -49.65 15.61 -4.84
CA SER A 28 -50.40 14.50 -4.25
C SER A 28 -51.37 13.87 -5.26
N LEU A 29 -52.02 14.69 -6.09
CA LEU A 29 -52.90 14.21 -7.16
C LEU A 29 -52.10 13.49 -8.26
N ALA A 30 -50.92 14.01 -8.62
CA ALA A 30 -50.04 13.34 -9.59
C ALA A 30 -49.63 11.93 -9.10
N LEU A 31 -49.26 11.79 -7.82
CA LEU A 31 -48.91 10.49 -7.24
C LEU A 31 -50.07 9.50 -7.17
N LEU A 32 -51.32 9.96 -7.18
CA LEU A 32 -52.51 9.11 -7.23
C LEU A 32 -52.91 8.70 -8.65
N VAL A 33 -52.62 9.53 -9.65
CA VAL A 33 -53.04 9.31 -11.05
C VAL A 33 -52.00 8.55 -11.86
N PHE A 34 -50.71 8.61 -11.51
CA PHE A 34 -49.68 7.80 -12.15
C PHE A 34 -49.56 6.44 -11.45
N PRO A 35 -49.94 5.31 -12.09
CA PRO A 35 -49.73 4.00 -11.52
C PRO A 35 -48.23 3.75 -11.38
N SER A 36 -47.79 3.47 -10.15
CA SER A 36 -46.45 2.93 -9.93
C SER A 36 -46.35 1.59 -10.67
N SER A 37 -45.31 1.39 -11.48
CA SER A 37 -45.01 0.10 -12.09
C SER A 37 -45.02 -0.99 -11.02
N GLU A 38 -45.78 -2.06 -11.23
CA GLU A 38 -45.74 -3.23 -10.35
C GLU A 38 -44.30 -3.76 -10.28
N VAL A 39 -43.69 -3.65 -9.10
CA VAL A 39 -42.40 -4.28 -8.83
C VAL A 39 -42.70 -5.71 -8.39
N GLU A 40 -42.77 -6.62 -9.36
CA GLU A 40 -42.73 -8.06 -9.08
C GLU A 40 -41.35 -8.41 -8.51
N ALA A 41 -41.30 -8.71 -7.21
CA ALA A 41 -40.10 -9.25 -6.58
C ALA A 41 -39.92 -10.73 -7.00
N LYS A 42 -39.43 -10.98 -8.22
CA LYS A 42 -38.91 -12.30 -8.58
C LYS A 42 -37.61 -12.53 -7.82
N LYS A 43 -37.68 -13.32 -6.75
CA LYS A 43 -36.51 -13.99 -6.17
C LYS A 43 -35.83 -14.77 -7.29
N THR A 44 -34.74 -14.23 -7.82
CA THR A 44 -33.85 -14.98 -8.69
C THR A 44 -32.98 -15.85 -7.79
N THR A 45 -33.38 -17.11 -7.60
CA THR A 45 -32.49 -18.14 -7.07
C THR A 45 -31.54 -18.53 -8.19
N LEU A 46 -30.31 -18.02 -8.17
CA LEU A 46 -29.21 -18.65 -8.92
C LEU A 46 -28.87 -19.95 -8.19
N ASN A 47 -29.29 -21.08 -8.75
CA ASN A 47 -28.62 -22.35 -8.46
C ASN A 47 -27.28 -22.31 -9.20
N LEU A 48 -26.21 -22.04 -8.47
CA LEU A 48 -24.86 -22.19 -8.99
C LEU A 48 -24.49 -23.68 -8.90
N GLU A 49 -24.75 -24.42 -9.97
CA GLU A 49 -24.11 -25.72 -10.18
C GLU A 49 -22.64 -25.44 -10.52
N LEU A 50 -21.77 -25.68 -9.55
CA LEU A 50 -20.32 -25.63 -9.76
C LEU A 50 -19.92 -26.90 -10.47
N GLU A 51 -19.80 -26.84 -11.80
CA GLU A 51 -19.13 -27.89 -12.57
C GLU A 51 -17.68 -28.04 -12.10
N SER A 52 -17.29 -29.29 -11.85
CA SER A 52 -15.94 -29.63 -11.42
C SER A 52 -14.92 -29.34 -12.55
N PRO A 53 -13.65 -28.98 -12.25
CA PRO A 53 -12.62 -28.65 -13.24
C PRO A 53 -12.21 -29.78 -14.21
N ALA A 54 -12.91 -30.92 -14.23
CA ALA A 54 -12.52 -32.12 -14.97
C ALA A 54 -13.07 -32.19 -16.41
N GLU A 55 -14.00 -31.33 -16.82
CA GLU A 55 -14.62 -31.43 -18.15
C GLU A 55 -14.19 -30.36 -19.17
N GLN A 56 -13.41 -29.36 -18.75
CA GLN A 56 -12.90 -28.31 -19.67
C GLN A 56 -11.60 -28.69 -20.41
N LEU A 57 -11.14 -29.94 -20.29
CA LEU A 57 -9.91 -30.46 -20.91
C LEU A 57 -10.14 -31.41 -22.09
N LYS A 58 -11.37 -31.53 -22.63
CA LYS A 58 -11.65 -32.51 -23.70
C LYS A 58 -11.75 -31.99 -25.13
N ASP A 59 -11.62 -30.68 -25.40
CA ASP A 59 -11.92 -30.18 -26.76
C ASP A 59 -10.78 -29.48 -27.54
N GLU A 60 -9.52 -29.59 -27.12
CA GLU A 60 -8.38 -29.19 -27.96
C GLU A 60 -7.22 -30.20 -27.96
N SER A 61 -7.54 -31.50 -28.02
CA SER A 61 -6.54 -32.55 -28.25
C SER A 61 -6.61 -33.06 -29.69
N ARG A 62 -6.00 -32.32 -30.63
CA ARG A 62 -5.68 -32.86 -31.95
C ARG A 62 -4.45 -32.22 -32.60
N ALA A 63 -3.25 -32.58 -32.10
CA ALA A 63 -2.02 -32.73 -32.89
C ALA A 63 -0.92 -33.45 -32.08
N ALA A 64 -0.09 -34.20 -32.79
CA ALA A 64 0.83 -35.28 -32.37
C ALA A 64 2.17 -34.79 -31.72
N PRO A 65 3.05 -35.70 -31.23
CA PRO A 65 3.79 -35.54 -29.96
C PRO A 65 5.16 -34.85 -30.07
N LEU A 66 5.58 -34.20 -28.98
CA LEU A 66 6.95 -33.72 -28.79
C LEU A 66 7.71 -34.61 -27.81
N VAL A 67 8.90 -34.99 -28.26
CA VAL A 67 9.95 -35.78 -27.64
C VAL A 67 10.49 -35.06 -26.39
N GLN A 68 10.75 -35.84 -25.34
CA GLN A 68 11.44 -35.41 -24.12
C GLN A 68 12.88 -34.96 -24.42
N SER A 69 13.27 -33.81 -23.90
CA SER A 69 14.67 -33.51 -23.61
C SER A 69 14.77 -32.77 -22.28
N GLU A 70 15.28 -33.48 -21.28
CA GLU A 70 15.83 -32.91 -20.05
C GLU A 70 17.04 -32.02 -20.41
N GLY A 71 17.18 -30.89 -19.72
CA GLY A 71 18.26 -29.95 -19.93
C GLY A 71 18.19 -28.81 -18.94
N GLU A 72 18.69 -29.05 -17.72
CA GLU A 72 19.11 -28.01 -16.80
C GLU A 72 20.09 -27.06 -17.49
N GLN A 73 19.84 -25.74 -17.49
CA GLN A 73 20.90 -24.75 -17.67
C GLN A 73 20.77 -23.66 -16.62
N GLY A 74 21.68 -23.75 -15.64
CA GLY A 74 21.98 -22.71 -14.68
C GLY A 74 22.59 -21.47 -15.36
N SER A 75 22.37 -20.33 -14.71
CA SER A 75 22.86 -19.01 -15.13
C SER A 75 24.41 -18.94 -15.13
N PRO A 76 25.06 -18.39 -16.17
CA PRO A 76 26.48 -18.62 -16.42
C PRO A 76 27.42 -17.49 -15.95
N PHE A 77 27.25 -16.88 -14.76
CA PHE A 77 28.28 -15.98 -14.21
C PHE A 77 28.35 -15.97 -12.68
N ALA A 78 29.14 -16.88 -12.13
CA ALA A 78 29.82 -16.72 -10.85
C ALA A 78 31.21 -17.34 -10.98
N GLN A 79 32.21 -16.58 -11.42
CA GLN A 79 33.65 -16.86 -11.24
C GLN A 79 34.49 -15.79 -11.98
N ILE A 80 35.10 -14.87 -11.24
CA ILE A 80 36.46 -14.37 -11.47
C ILE A 80 37.02 -13.96 -10.10
N GLU A 81 37.91 -14.79 -9.55
CA GLU A 81 39.17 -14.39 -8.90
C GLU A 81 39.86 -15.68 -8.41
N GLU A 82 40.73 -16.23 -9.27
CA GLU A 82 41.76 -17.18 -8.86
C GLU A 82 43.12 -16.48 -8.93
N ALA A 83 43.83 -16.53 -7.81
CA ALA A 83 45.29 -16.51 -7.78
C ALA A 83 45.72 -17.79 -7.07
N THR A 84 46.34 -18.71 -7.81
CA THR A 84 47.04 -19.89 -7.29
C THR A 84 48.46 -19.49 -6.84
N PRO A 85 49.05 -20.19 -5.86
CA PRO A 85 49.94 -21.28 -6.25
C PRO A 85 49.88 -22.56 -5.39
N GLU A 86 50.11 -23.67 -6.11
CA GLU A 86 50.89 -24.87 -5.76
C GLU A 86 50.47 -25.83 -4.63
N THR A 87 49.91 -26.95 -5.10
CA THR A 87 50.34 -28.35 -4.86
C THR A 87 50.52 -28.84 -3.42
N GLN A 88 49.59 -29.70 -2.99
CA GLN A 88 49.91 -30.99 -2.36
C GLN A 88 48.71 -31.95 -2.49
N LYS A 89 48.93 -33.07 -3.19
CA LYS A 89 48.04 -34.23 -3.19
C LYS A 89 48.08 -34.87 -1.80
N ALA A 90 46.94 -34.88 -1.12
CA ALA A 90 46.67 -35.78 -0.01
C ALA A 90 45.27 -36.39 -0.24
N ASP A 91 45.22 -37.71 -0.36
CA ASP A 91 43.98 -38.48 -0.35
C ASP A 91 43.21 -38.16 0.94
N GLN A 92 42.11 -37.44 0.80
CA GLN A 92 41.07 -37.35 1.82
C GLN A 92 39.76 -37.75 1.17
N GLN A 93 39.38 -38.98 1.47
CA GLN A 93 38.07 -39.52 1.24
C GLN A 93 37.04 -38.59 1.91
N ALA A 94 36.29 -37.87 1.09
CA ALA A 94 35.18 -37.04 1.57
C ALA A 94 34.19 -37.94 2.33
N PRO A 95 33.75 -37.59 3.55
CA PRO A 95 32.63 -38.27 4.16
C PRO A 95 31.42 -38.05 3.24
N ALA A 96 30.80 -39.14 2.82
CA ALA A 96 29.50 -39.10 2.17
C ALA A 96 28.58 -38.19 2.99
N ALA A 97 27.96 -37.21 2.34
CA ALA A 97 26.95 -36.38 2.97
C ALA A 97 25.87 -37.30 3.53
N GLU A 98 25.83 -37.43 4.86
CA GLU A 98 24.74 -38.07 5.55
C GLU A 98 23.45 -37.37 5.11
N PRO A 99 22.40 -38.10 4.71
CA PRO A 99 21.10 -37.48 4.49
C PRO A 99 20.72 -36.79 5.80
N VAL A 100 20.47 -35.48 5.74
CA VAL A 100 19.94 -34.71 6.86
C VAL A 100 18.65 -35.40 7.30
N ALA A 101 18.75 -36.22 8.34
CA ALA A 101 17.64 -36.93 8.91
C ALA A 101 16.62 -35.88 9.35
N GLU A 102 15.44 -35.93 8.73
CA GLU A 102 14.26 -35.24 9.21
C GLU A 102 14.09 -35.65 10.67
N ALA A 103 14.28 -34.69 11.59
CA ALA A 103 14.28 -34.96 13.03
C ALA A 103 13.01 -35.76 13.39
N ALA A 104 13.20 -36.95 13.96
CA ALA A 104 12.10 -37.81 14.36
C ALA A 104 11.14 -37.00 15.26
N LYS A 105 9.90 -36.81 14.79
CA LYS A 105 8.86 -36.10 15.54
C LYS A 105 8.70 -36.79 16.91
N GLU A 106 8.87 -36.04 18.00
CA GLU A 106 8.73 -36.58 19.36
C GLU A 106 7.33 -37.20 19.57
N PRO A 107 7.14 -38.19 20.46
CA PRO A 107 5.85 -38.85 20.68
C PRO A 107 4.70 -37.89 21.01
N GLY A 108 5.04 -36.73 21.59
CA GLY A 108 4.12 -35.63 21.95
C GLY A 108 3.85 -34.62 20.84
N HIS A 109 4.47 -34.75 19.66
CA HIS A 109 4.28 -33.80 18.56
C HIS A 109 2.88 -33.93 17.95
N ARG A 110 2.17 -32.81 17.81
CA ARG A 110 0.88 -32.71 17.12
C ARG A 110 0.90 -31.52 16.20
N GLU A 111 0.34 -31.67 15.00
CA GLU A 111 0.29 -30.64 13.98
C GLU A 111 -1.15 -30.41 13.57
N VAL A 112 -1.60 -29.15 13.60
CA VAL A 112 -2.97 -28.78 13.21
C VAL A 112 -2.93 -27.61 12.25
N THR A 113 -3.65 -27.75 11.13
CA THR A 113 -3.87 -26.67 10.16
C THR A 113 -5.14 -25.91 10.52
N VAL A 114 -5.04 -24.58 10.54
CA VAL A 114 -6.16 -23.67 10.81
C VAL A 114 -7.16 -23.70 9.68
N ALA A 115 -8.39 -24.09 9.98
CA ALA A 115 -9.52 -24.02 9.07
C ALA A 115 -10.39 -22.78 9.33
N ARG A 116 -11.37 -22.53 8.45
CA ARG A 116 -12.33 -21.44 8.62
C ARG A 116 -13.17 -21.66 9.90
N GLY A 117 -13.21 -20.65 10.76
CA GLY A 117 -13.96 -20.69 12.02
C GLY A 117 -13.18 -21.28 13.22
N ASP A 118 -11.94 -21.74 13.01
CA ASP A 118 -11.10 -22.17 14.12
C ASP A 118 -10.71 -21.00 15.03
N THR A 119 -10.65 -21.30 16.33
CA THR A 119 -10.10 -20.44 17.38
C THR A 119 -8.95 -21.17 18.05
N LEU A 120 -8.10 -20.44 18.80
CA LEU A 120 -6.99 -21.09 19.51
C LEU A 120 -7.51 -22.17 20.49
N SER A 121 -8.67 -21.95 21.11
CA SER A 121 -9.32 -22.93 21.98
C SER A 121 -9.80 -24.18 21.25
N THR A 122 -10.37 -24.05 20.04
CA THR A 122 -10.79 -25.23 19.27
C THR A 122 -9.59 -26.02 18.75
N LEU A 123 -8.48 -25.34 18.42
CA LEU A 123 -7.24 -25.99 18.01
C LEU A 123 -6.55 -26.73 19.17
N PHE A 124 -6.55 -26.16 20.37
CA PHE A 124 -6.05 -26.84 21.58
C PHE A 124 -6.89 -28.08 21.89
N ALA A 125 -8.21 -27.98 21.81
CA ALA A 125 -9.10 -29.12 22.02
C ALA A 125 -8.84 -30.25 21.01
N LYS A 126 -8.56 -29.93 19.73
CA LYS A 126 -8.21 -30.92 18.69
C LYS A 126 -6.96 -31.74 19.01
N VAL A 127 -6.03 -31.20 19.81
CA VAL A 127 -4.81 -31.91 20.24
C VAL A 127 -4.91 -32.48 21.67
N GLY A 128 -6.11 -32.46 22.26
CA GLY A 128 -6.35 -33.01 23.60
C GLY A 128 -5.95 -32.08 24.75
N LEU A 129 -5.68 -30.80 24.47
CA LEU A 129 -5.37 -29.81 25.51
C LEU A 129 -6.64 -29.15 26.07
N PRO A 130 -6.70 -28.92 27.39
CA PRO A 130 -7.87 -28.33 28.02
C PRO A 130 -7.97 -26.81 27.75
N ALA A 131 -9.18 -26.27 27.80
CA ALA A 131 -9.45 -24.87 27.45
C ALA A 131 -8.75 -23.86 28.37
N ASN A 132 -8.48 -24.21 29.63
CA ASN A 132 -7.72 -23.37 30.58
C ASN A 132 -6.27 -23.15 30.14
N ALA A 133 -5.66 -24.13 29.46
CA ALA A 133 -4.28 -24.00 28.97
C ALA A 133 -4.11 -22.83 27.99
N VAL A 134 -5.16 -22.49 27.22
CA VAL A 134 -5.16 -21.30 26.35
C VAL A 134 -5.10 -20.02 27.19
N HIS A 135 -5.88 -19.98 28.28
CA HIS A 135 -5.92 -18.81 29.15
C HIS A 135 -4.57 -18.59 29.85
N ASP A 136 -3.97 -19.66 30.36
CA ASP A 136 -2.65 -19.62 31.01
C ASP A 136 -1.56 -19.18 30.03
N LEU A 137 -1.60 -19.69 28.80
CA LEU A 137 -0.69 -19.31 27.73
C LEU A 137 -0.82 -17.83 27.38
N LEU A 138 -2.03 -17.32 27.16
CA LEU A 138 -2.28 -15.93 26.79
C LEU A 138 -2.02 -14.94 27.94
N ALA A 139 -2.21 -15.37 29.20
CA ALA A 139 -1.93 -14.56 30.38
C ALA A 139 -0.43 -14.46 30.69
N SER A 140 0.33 -15.52 30.40
CA SER A 140 1.76 -15.60 30.74
C SER A 140 2.65 -14.60 29.97
N ASN A 141 2.25 -14.19 28.76
CA ASN A 141 3.04 -13.29 27.94
C ASN A 141 2.16 -12.42 27.04
N LYS A 142 2.37 -11.09 27.04
CA LYS A 142 1.58 -10.17 26.19
C LYS A 142 1.72 -10.49 24.70
N GLN A 143 2.88 -11.00 24.27
CA GLN A 143 3.14 -11.40 22.89
C GLN A 143 2.48 -12.73 22.51
N ALA A 144 2.05 -13.56 23.48
CA ALA A 144 1.35 -14.82 23.20
C ALA A 144 0.03 -14.60 22.42
N LYS A 145 -0.57 -13.42 22.53
CA LYS A 145 -1.77 -13.01 21.74
C LYS A 145 -1.57 -13.12 20.23
N GLN A 146 -0.34 -13.18 19.74
CA GLN A 146 -0.05 -13.42 18.32
C GLN A 146 -0.56 -14.79 17.84
N PHE A 147 -0.56 -15.80 18.70
CA PHE A 147 -1.14 -17.11 18.37
C PHE A 147 -2.67 -17.09 18.26
N SER A 148 -3.34 -16.03 18.73
CA SER A 148 -4.78 -15.83 18.52
C SER A 148 -5.11 -15.20 17.16
N GLN A 149 -4.12 -14.62 16.47
CA GLN A 149 -4.29 -14.00 15.14
C GLN A 149 -4.14 -15.02 14.02
N LEU A 150 -5.01 -16.03 14.04
CA LEU A 150 -4.94 -17.19 13.15
C LEU A 150 -5.26 -16.81 11.69
N LYS A 151 -4.47 -17.32 10.75
CA LYS A 151 -4.74 -17.23 9.31
C LYS A 151 -5.20 -18.58 8.77
N HIS A 152 -6.14 -18.57 7.83
CA HIS A 152 -6.56 -19.79 7.14
C HIS A 152 -5.36 -20.48 6.49
N GLY A 153 -5.22 -21.80 6.69
CA GLY A 153 -4.08 -22.59 6.20
C GLY A 153 -2.80 -22.46 7.02
N GLN A 154 -2.79 -21.66 8.09
CA GLN A 154 -1.65 -21.59 9.01
C GLN A 154 -1.51 -22.91 9.76
N VAL A 155 -0.28 -23.36 9.99
CA VAL A 155 0.01 -24.58 10.74
C VAL A 155 0.49 -24.23 12.16
N LEU A 156 -0.11 -24.86 13.17
CA LEU A 156 0.33 -24.82 14.56
C LEU A 156 0.89 -26.19 14.93
N GLN A 157 2.10 -26.20 15.50
CA GLN A 157 2.79 -27.39 15.95
C GLN A 157 2.90 -27.33 17.46
N PHE A 158 2.38 -28.38 18.11
CA PHE A 158 2.29 -28.53 19.54
C PHE A 158 3.25 -29.63 19.97
N GLU A 159 4.06 -29.35 20.97
CA GLU A 159 4.85 -30.36 21.67
C GLU A 159 4.22 -30.58 23.04
N LEU A 160 3.77 -31.81 23.29
CA LEU A 160 3.21 -32.22 24.57
C LEU A 160 4.30 -32.91 25.41
N ASP A 161 4.34 -32.64 26.71
CA ASP A 161 5.16 -33.39 27.65
C ASP A 161 4.56 -34.78 27.95
N LYS A 162 5.28 -35.59 28.74
CA LYS A 162 4.86 -36.95 29.10
C LYS A 162 3.52 -36.99 29.85
N ASP A 163 3.13 -35.89 30.48
CA ASP A 163 1.88 -35.75 31.22
C ASP A 163 0.73 -35.22 30.33
N GLY A 164 0.98 -35.05 29.04
CA GLY A 164 0.01 -34.53 28.07
C GLY A 164 -0.22 -33.02 28.17
N GLN A 165 0.62 -32.29 28.91
CA GLN A 165 0.53 -30.83 29.00
C GLN A 165 1.36 -30.18 27.88
N LEU A 166 1.01 -28.94 27.53
CA LEU A 166 1.73 -28.21 26.48
C LEU A 166 3.14 -27.83 26.95
N ALA A 167 4.16 -28.44 26.36
CA ALA A 167 5.56 -28.08 26.58
C ALA A 167 5.99 -26.91 25.68
N SER A 168 5.61 -26.94 24.40
CA SER A 168 5.84 -25.82 23.50
C SER A 168 4.80 -25.73 22.39
N LEU A 169 4.58 -24.51 21.90
CA LEU A 169 3.73 -24.21 20.75
C LEU A 169 4.52 -23.36 19.78
N HIS A 170 4.66 -23.79 18.53
CA HIS A 170 5.29 -22.99 17.49
C HIS A 170 4.48 -22.95 16.20
N SER A 171 4.64 -21.86 15.46
CA SER A 171 3.98 -21.66 14.19
C SER A 171 4.89 -20.83 13.27
N LYS A 172 4.95 -21.26 12.01
CA LYS A 172 5.63 -20.53 10.94
C LYS A 172 4.73 -19.40 10.47
N VAL A 173 5.06 -18.15 10.82
CA VAL A 173 4.30 -16.95 10.45
C VAL A 173 4.55 -16.58 8.98
N SER A 174 5.77 -16.81 8.51
CA SER A 174 6.19 -16.66 7.12
C SER A 174 7.38 -17.56 6.81
N ASN A 175 7.84 -17.58 5.57
CA ASN A 175 9.09 -18.29 5.22
C ASN A 175 10.32 -17.83 6.01
N LEU A 176 10.28 -16.63 6.62
CA LEU A 176 11.39 -16.02 7.34
C LEU A 176 11.14 -15.88 8.85
N GLU A 177 9.95 -16.23 9.32
CA GLU A 177 9.55 -15.94 10.70
C GLU A 177 8.82 -17.11 11.32
N THR A 178 9.36 -17.57 12.44
CA THR A 178 8.75 -18.56 13.33
C THR A 178 8.53 -17.93 14.69
N ILE A 179 7.34 -18.14 15.24
CA ILE A 179 7.05 -17.78 16.63
C ILE A 179 6.95 -19.05 17.46
N ARG A 180 7.47 -19.00 18.69
CA ARG A 180 7.49 -20.12 19.62
C ARG A 180 7.12 -19.64 21.02
N LEU A 181 6.30 -20.42 21.71
CA LEU A 181 6.08 -20.33 23.14
C LEU A 181 6.62 -21.60 23.78
N THR A 182 7.46 -21.46 24.79
CA THR A 182 8.04 -22.59 25.52
C THR A 182 7.67 -22.48 26.99
N LYS A 183 7.21 -23.58 27.58
CA LYS A 183 6.88 -23.68 29.01
C LYS A 183 8.15 -23.52 29.85
N THR A 184 8.02 -22.78 30.95
CA THR A 184 9.05 -22.50 31.95
C THR A 184 8.42 -22.57 33.35
N ALA A 185 9.24 -22.50 34.39
CA ALA A 185 8.74 -22.50 35.78
C ALA A 185 7.76 -21.34 36.11
N LYS A 186 7.74 -20.25 35.31
CA LYS A 186 6.91 -19.06 35.54
C LYS A 186 5.76 -18.91 34.52
N GLY A 187 5.46 -19.94 33.72
CA GLY A 187 4.51 -19.88 32.60
C GLY A 187 5.21 -20.03 31.25
N TYR A 188 4.79 -19.32 30.20
CA TYR A 188 5.40 -19.44 28.87
C TYR A 188 6.27 -18.23 28.48
N THR A 189 7.42 -18.52 27.89
CA THR A 189 8.28 -17.51 27.28
C THR A 189 8.08 -17.48 25.78
N PHE A 190 7.87 -16.28 25.22
CA PHE A 190 7.75 -16.06 23.80
C PHE A 190 9.13 -15.83 23.16
N ASN A 191 9.46 -16.63 22.15
CA ASN A 191 10.59 -16.43 21.27
C ASN A 191 10.11 -16.18 19.84
N ARG A 192 10.80 -15.28 19.13
CA ARG A 192 10.57 -15.01 17.72
C ARG A 192 11.87 -15.19 16.98
N GLU A 193 11.89 -16.19 16.12
CA GLU A 193 13.03 -16.54 15.30
C GLU A 193 12.80 -15.94 13.90
N ILE A 194 13.65 -14.98 13.54
CA ILE A 194 13.64 -14.35 12.22
C ILE A 194 14.86 -14.86 11.47
N SER A 195 14.64 -15.76 10.53
CA SER A 195 15.68 -16.27 9.64
C SER A 195 16.08 -15.17 8.66
N LYS A 196 17.38 -14.87 8.57
CA LYS A 196 17.91 -13.87 7.65
C LYS A 196 18.09 -14.50 6.27
N PRO A 197 17.30 -14.12 5.25
CA PRO A 197 17.51 -14.63 3.91
C PRO A 197 18.78 -14.02 3.31
N VAL A 198 19.38 -14.75 2.37
CA VAL A 198 20.39 -14.19 1.47
C VAL A 198 19.67 -13.28 0.48
N ILE A 199 20.08 -12.01 0.42
CA ILE A 199 19.56 -11.07 -0.57
C ILE A 199 20.39 -11.18 -1.84
N ARG A 200 19.72 -11.46 -2.96
CA ARG A 200 20.33 -11.45 -4.29
C ARG A 200 19.63 -10.45 -5.18
N THR A 201 20.34 -9.92 -6.15
CA THR A 201 19.74 -9.09 -7.20
C THR A 201 19.16 -9.99 -8.28
N ALA A 202 17.97 -9.65 -8.75
CA ALA A 202 17.29 -10.29 -9.87
C ALA A 202 16.86 -9.28 -10.91
N TYR A 203 16.62 -9.76 -12.12
CA TYR A 203 16.20 -8.97 -13.27
C TYR A 203 14.93 -9.57 -13.88
N ALA A 204 14.00 -8.70 -14.30
CA ALA A 204 12.83 -9.07 -15.07
C ALA A 204 12.63 -8.09 -16.23
N HIS A 205 12.24 -8.64 -17.37
CA HIS A 205 11.92 -7.90 -18.59
C HIS A 205 10.54 -8.30 -19.09
N GLY A 206 9.79 -7.35 -19.63
CA GLY A 206 8.55 -7.68 -20.31
C GLY A 206 8.11 -6.65 -21.33
N VAL A 207 7.45 -7.15 -22.37
CA VAL A 207 6.77 -6.34 -23.39
C VAL A 207 5.27 -6.35 -23.10
N ILE A 208 4.67 -5.17 -23.12
CA ILE A 208 3.24 -4.97 -22.93
C ILE A 208 2.51 -5.56 -24.13
N LYS A 209 1.58 -6.49 -23.86
CA LYS A 209 0.65 -7.03 -24.87
C LYS A 209 -0.78 -6.53 -24.65
N SER A 210 -1.26 -6.63 -23.42
CA SER A 210 -2.63 -6.24 -23.03
C SER A 210 -2.66 -5.28 -21.87
N SER A 211 -1.97 -5.61 -20.77
CA SER A 211 -1.83 -4.74 -19.60
C SER A 211 -0.47 -4.90 -18.94
N LEU A 212 -0.11 -3.92 -18.09
CA LEU A 212 1.09 -4.00 -17.25
C LEU A 212 1.05 -5.23 -16.35
N SER A 213 -0.06 -5.47 -15.65
CA SER A 213 -0.18 -6.58 -14.71
C SER A 213 -0.01 -7.94 -15.39
N ALA A 214 -0.67 -8.17 -16.53
CA ALA A 214 -0.55 -9.44 -17.24
C ALA A 214 0.85 -9.66 -17.81
N SER A 215 1.51 -8.58 -18.25
CA SER A 215 2.87 -8.66 -18.81
C SER A 215 3.93 -8.83 -17.73
N ALA A 216 3.78 -8.16 -16.58
CA ALA A 216 4.62 -8.32 -15.41
C ALA A 216 4.53 -9.72 -14.81
N GLN A 217 3.32 -10.27 -14.70
CA GLN A 217 3.12 -11.64 -14.23
C GLN A 217 3.79 -12.66 -15.16
N ARG A 218 3.67 -12.50 -16.48
CA ARG A 218 4.40 -13.33 -17.46
C ARG A 218 5.92 -13.21 -17.35
N ALA A 219 6.42 -12.05 -16.93
CA ALA A 219 7.83 -11.82 -16.65
C ALA A 219 8.29 -12.33 -15.26
N GLY A 220 7.43 -13.03 -14.51
CA GLY A 220 7.75 -13.57 -13.18
C GLY A 220 7.68 -12.55 -12.04
N LEU A 221 7.16 -11.35 -12.28
CA LEU A 221 6.96 -10.36 -11.23
C LEU A 221 5.66 -10.64 -10.44
N SER A 222 5.74 -10.52 -9.12
CA SER A 222 4.56 -10.59 -8.26
C SER A 222 3.65 -9.38 -8.45
N HIS A 223 2.39 -9.51 -8.05
CA HIS A 223 1.44 -8.40 -8.08
C HIS A 223 1.94 -7.19 -7.26
N SER A 224 2.51 -7.43 -6.07
CA SER A 224 3.06 -6.36 -5.23
C SER A 224 4.23 -5.64 -5.91
N MET A 225 5.14 -6.39 -6.55
CA MET A 225 6.28 -5.82 -7.27
C MET A 225 5.83 -4.99 -8.48
N THR A 226 4.79 -5.46 -9.17
CA THR A 226 4.16 -4.72 -10.28
C THR A 226 3.60 -3.38 -9.82
N MET A 227 2.89 -3.38 -8.68
CA MET A 227 2.33 -2.15 -8.10
C MET A 227 3.41 -1.22 -7.59
N ASP A 228 4.51 -1.74 -7.05
CA ASP A 228 5.66 -0.94 -6.63
C ASP A 228 6.37 -0.30 -7.83
N MET A 229 6.57 -1.04 -8.92
CA MET A 229 7.10 -0.50 -10.18
C MET A 229 6.19 0.61 -10.72
N ALA A 230 4.88 0.36 -10.79
CA ALA A 230 3.90 1.35 -11.23
C ALA A 230 3.92 2.62 -10.36
N ARG A 231 4.17 2.49 -9.04
CA ARG A 231 4.29 3.64 -8.13
C ARG A 231 5.58 4.42 -8.36
N VAL A 232 6.70 3.73 -8.63
CA VAL A 232 8.01 4.36 -8.85
C VAL A 232 8.02 5.17 -10.15
N LEU A 233 7.43 4.63 -11.22
CA LEU A 233 7.43 5.24 -12.55
C LEU A 233 6.17 6.05 -12.87
N GLY A 234 5.11 5.89 -12.07
CA GLY A 234 3.79 6.51 -12.29
C GLY A 234 3.76 8.02 -12.10
N TYR A 235 4.91 8.63 -11.79
CA TYR A 235 5.04 10.08 -11.74
C TYR A 235 5.19 10.71 -13.12
N ASP A 236 5.85 10.01 -14.04
CA ASP A 236 6.13 10.45 -15.40
C ASP A 236 5.28 9.73 -16.46
N ILE A 237 4.62 8.63 -16.08
CA ILE A 237 3.80 7.78 -16.96
C ILE A 237 2.42 7.59 -16.31
N ASP A 238 1.34 7.90 -17.02
CA ASP A 238 0.01 7.47 -16.61
C ASP A 238 -0.24 6.05 -17.12
N PHE A 239 0.01 5.05 -16.26
CA PHE A 239 -0.14 3.64 -16.66
C PHE A 239 -1.57 3.24 -17.05
N ALA A 240 -2.59 4.05 -16.71
CA ALA A 240 -3.97 3.78 -17.12
C ALA A 240 -4.28 4.32 -18.54
N GLN A 241 -3.59 5.38 -18.97
CA GLN A 241 -3.90 6.08 -20.23
C GLN A 241 -2.80 5.97 -21.29
N ASP A 242 -1.54 5.83 -20.88
CA ASP A 242 -0.39 5.96 -21.78
C ASP A 242 0.12 4.63 -22.32
N ILE A 243 -0.13 3.51 -21.62
CA ILE A 243 0.36 2.17 -21.99
C ILE A 243 -0.20 1.75 -23.35
N ARG A 244 0.67 1.17 -24.17
CA ARG A 244 0.31 0.56 -25.45
C ARG A 244 0.96 -0.81 -25.60
N PRO A 245 0.35 -1.71 -26.41
CA PRO A 245 1.04 -2.88 -26.89
C PRO A 245 2.37 -2.49 -27.56
N GLY A 246 3.45 -3.21 -27.21
CA GLY A 246 4.81 -2.93 -27.69
C GLY A 246 5.66 -2.05 -26.77
N ASP A 247 5.08 -1.37 -25.78
CA ASP A 247 5.86 -0.75 -24.71
C ASP A 247 6.62 -1.84 -23.92
N GLU A 248 7.73 -1.48 -23.30
CA GLU A 248 8.58 -2.44 -22.58
C GLU A 248 8.97 -1.92 -21.20
N PHE A 249 9.25 -2.84 -20.29
CA PHE A 249 9.78 -2.55 -18.97
C PHE A 249 10.92 -3.47 -18.60
N ASP A 250 11.81 -2.94 -17.77
CA ASP A 250 12.96 -3.62 -17.19
C ASP A 250 13.00 -3.31 -15.69
N VAL A 251 13.17 -4.32 -14.84
CA VAL A 251 13.21 -4.15 -13.38
C VAL A 251 14.38 -4.93 -12.79
N VAL A 252 15.24 -4.24 -12.05
CA VAL A 252 16.26 -4.85 -11.19
C VAL A 252 15.78 -4.72 -9.75
N TYR A 253 15.67 -5.83 -9.04
CA TYR A 253 15.06 -5.89 -7.72
C TYR A 253 15.74 -6.91 -6.80
N GLU A 254 15.47 -6.81 -5.51
CA GLU A 254 15.96 -7.76 -4.51
C GLU A 254 15.08 -9.01 -4.48
N GLN A 255 15.71 -10.18 -4.49
CA GLN A 255 15.12 -11.46 -4.14
C GLN A 255 15.66 -11.94 -2.80
N LYS A 256 14.76 -12.47 -1.98
CA LYS A 256 15.09 -13.11 -0.70
C LYS A 256 15.17 -14.61 -0.95
N VAL A 257 16.35 -15.18 -0.78
CA VAL A 257 16.64 -16.59 -1.01
C VAL A 257 16.96 -17.27 0.31
N MET A 258 16.39 -18.45 0.52
CA MET A 258 16.65 -19.31 1.67
C MET A 258 16.68 -20.75 1.17
N ASP A 259 17.72 -21.49 1.55
CA ASP A 259 17.91 -22.89 1.14
C ASP A 259 17.79 -23.11 -0.38
N GLY A 260 18.37 -22.19 -1.15
CA GLY A 260 18.32 -22.19 -2.62
C GLY A 260 16.99 -21.76 -3.23
N LYS A 261 15.93 -21.55 -2.43
CA LYS A 261 14.58 -21.21 -2.91
C LYS A 261 14.27 -19.73 -2.70
N VAL A 262 13.58 -19.12 -3.66
CA VAL A 262 13.07 -17.75 -3.52
C VAL A 262 11.90 -17.77 -2.54
N VAL A 263 12.07 -17.12 -1.40
CA VAL A 263 11.08 -17.04 -0.31
C VAL A 263 10.35 -15.71 -0.26
N GLY A 264 10.77 -14.75 -1.09
CA GLY A 264 10.08 -13.47 -1.28
C GLY A 264 10.92 -12.48 -2.08
N THR A 265 10.40 -11.27 -2.23
CA THR A 265 11.08 -10.15 -2.87
C THR A 265 11.35 -9.02 -1.89
N GLY A 266 12.31 -8.16 -2.21
CA GLY A 266 12.64 -6.93 -1.50
C GLY A 266 12.35 -5.70 -2.35
N ASN A 267 13.22 -4.70 -2.29
CA ASN A 267 13.04 -3.42 -2.96
C ASN A 267 13.36 -3.49 -4.45
N ILE A 268 12.74 -2.60 -5.24
CA ILE A 268 13.21 -2.28 -6.58
C ILE A 268 14.49 -1.44 -6.45
N LEU A 269 15.57 -1.89 -7.09
CA LEU A 269 16.84 -1.18 -7.12
C LEU A 269 16.89 -0.19 -8.29
N SER A 270 16.43 -0.62 -9.47
CA SER A 270 16.19 0.24 -10.62
C SER A 270 15.04 -0.29 -11.46
N ALA A 271 14.32 0.62 -12.12
CA ALA A 271 13.26 0.28 -13.05
C ALA A 271 13.34 1.18 -14.28
N ARG A 272 13.01 0.64 -15.44
CA ARG A 272 12.94 1.37 -16.70
C ARG A 272 11.67 1.02 -17.44
N PHE A 273 11.07 2.01 -18.07
CA PHE A 273 9.91 1.81 -18.94
C PHE A 273 10.08 2.64 -20.20
N THR A 274 9.88 2.01 -21.35
CA THR A 274 9.94 2.68 -22.65
C THR A 274 8.52 2.75 -23.20
N ASN A 275 7.99 3.97 -23.29
CA ASN A 275 6.68 4.27 -23.86
C ASN A 275 6.86 5.06 -25.15
N ARG A 276 6.38 4.51 -26.29
CA ARG A 276 6.46 5.19 -27.61
C ARG A 276 7.86 5.73 -27.95
N GLY A 277 8.90 4.95 -27.66
CA GLY A 277 10.29 5.31 -27.89
C GLY A 277 10.91 6.27 -26.86
N LYS A 278 10.14 6.75 -25.87
CA LYS A 278 10.68 7.55 -24.76
C LYS A 278 10.93 6.66 -23.53
N THR A 279 12.16 6.70 -23.04
CA THR A 279 12.62 5.90 -21.91
C THR A 279 12.57 6.68 -20.61
N TYR A 280 11.98 6.09 -19.58
CA TYR A 280 11.95 6.60 -18.21
C TYR A 280 12.70 5.64 -17.31
N THR A 281 13.74 6.14 -16.65
CA THR A 281 14.58 5.33 -15.76
C THR A 281 14.50 5.84 -14.34
N ALA A 282 14.26 4.95 -13.39
CA ALA A 282 14.24 5.19 -11.96
C ALA A 282 15.32 4.38 -11.26
N VAL A 283 16.06 5.02 -10.36
CA VAL A 283 17.10 4.37 -9.56
C VAL A 283 16.92 4.70 -8.09
N ARG A 284 16.95 3.67 -7.25
CA ARG A 284 16.86 3.79 -5.80
C ARG A 284 18.18 4.31 -5.24
N TYR A 285 18.12 5.33 -4.39
CA TYR A 285 19.28 5.90 -3.71
C TYR A 285 18.98 6.19 -2.25
N THR A 286 19.89 5.79 -1.37
CA THR A 286 19.87 6.10 0.07
C THR A 286 20.95 7.12 0.36
N ASN A 287 20.59 8.34 0.74
CA ASN A 287 21.57 9.40 1.04
C ASN A 287 22.32 9.16 2.36
N LYS A 288 23.34 9.98 2.67
CA LYS A 288 24.12 9.87 3.92
C LYS A 288 23.29 9.94 5.20
N GLN A 289 22.12 10.58 5.17
CA GLN A 289 21.21 10.69 6.31
C GLN A 289 20.25 9.48 6.40
N GLY A 290 20.41 8.45 5.56
CA GLY A 290 19.58 7.26 5.54
C GLY A 290 18.22 7.42 4.83
N ASN A 291 17.95 8.57 4.21
CA ASN A 291 16.72 8.78 3.45
C ASN A 291 16.83 8.06 2.11
N THR A 292 15.89 7.16 1.84
CA THR A 292 15.85 6.38 0.61
C THR A 292 14.69 6.81 -0.28
N THR A 293 14.98 7.12 -1.55
CA THR A 293 13.96 7.47 -2.56
C THR A 293 14.44 7.07 -3.95
N TYR A 294 13.60 7.28 -4.97
CA TYR A 294 13.94 7.06 -6.37
C TYR A 294 14.22 8.39 -7.09
N TYR A 295 15.21 8.35 -7.97
CA TYR A 295 15.62 9.47 -8.82
C TYR A 295 15.72 9.01 -10.27
N THR A 296 15.67 9.96 -11.20
CA THR A 296 16.02 9.70 -12.60
C THR A 296 17.49 9.32 -12.70
N ALA A 297 17.91 8.76 -13.84
CA ALA A 297 19.32 8.48 -14.11
C ALA A 297 20.25 9.70 -13.89
N ASP A 298 19.77 10.90 -14.19
CA ASP A 298 20.52 12.16 -14.01
C ASP A 298 20.49 12.73 -12.58
N GLY A 299 19.75 12.09 -11.67
CA GLY A 299 19.62 12.52 -10.27
C GLY A 299 18.50 13.54 -10.02
N ASN A 300 17.56 13.70 -10.95
CA ASN A 300 16.34 14.49 -10.70
C ASN A 300 15.36 13.67 -9.86
N SER A 301 14.57 14.30 -9.00
CA SER A 301 13.57 13.56 -8.23
C SER A 301 12.46 13.06 -9.15
N LEU A 302 12.07 11.81 -8.98
CA LEU A 302 10.87 11.26 -9.63
C LEU A 302 9.60 11.62 -8.87
N ARG A 303 9.69 12.01 -7.59
CA ARG A 303 8.49 12.35 -6.82
C ARG A 303 7.98 13.72 -7.23
N LYS A 304 6.67 13.82 -7.47
CA LYS A 304 5.98 15.13 -7.42
C LYS A 304 6.17 15.70 -6.01
N ALA A 305 6.64 16.94 -5.91
CA ALA A 305 6.85 17.59 -4.61
C ALA A 305 5.55 17.63 -3.78
N PHE A 306 4.39 17.58 -4.46
CA PHE A 306 3.08 17.66 -3.83
C PHE A 306 2.04 16.68 -4.40
N ILE A 307 1.26 16.01 -3.55
CA ILE A 307 -0.01 15.37 -3.90
C ILE A 307 -1.06 16.46 -4.12
N ARG A 308 -1.92 16.29 -5.14
CA ARG A 308 -2.92 17.30 -5.51
C ARG A 308 -4.13 17.31 -4.55
N THR A 309 -4.50 16.14 -4.06
CA THR A 309 -5.67 15.94 -3.20
C THR A 309 -5.23 15.39 -1.86
N PRO A 310 -5.25 16.21 -0.78
CA PRO A 310 -4.78 15.80 0.55
C PRO A 310 -5.81 14.97 1.34
N VAL A 311 -6.92 14.55 0.73
CA VAL A 311 -8.00 13.79 1.37
C VAL A 311 -8.51 12.73 0.38
N ASP A 312 -8.61 11.49 0.83
CA ASP A 312 -9.16 10.42 0.00
C ASP A 312 -10.70 10.54 -0.07
N PHE A 313 -11.30 10.19 -1.21
CA PHE A 313 -12.76 10.12 -1.42
C PHE A 313 -13.55 11.43 -1.16
N ALA A 314 -12.88 12.58 -1.22
CA ALA A 314 -13.53 13.88 -1.06
C ALA A 314 -14.00 14.47 -2.39
N ARG A 315 -15.16 15.13 -2.38
CA ARG A 315 -15.65 15.93 -3.51
C ARG A 315 -15.21 17.38 -3.35
N ILE A 316 -14.87 18.05 -4.44
CA ILE A 316 -14.61 19.49 -4.42
C ILE A 316 -15.95 20.22 -4.28
N SER A 317 -16.19 20.83 -3.12
CA SER A 317 -17.39 21.65 -2.89
C SER A 317 -17.21 23.09 -3.36
N SER A 318 -15.96 23.57 -3.42
CA SER A 318 -15.64 24.91 -3.91
C SER A 318 -14.20 24.98 -4.43
N ARG A 319 -14.01 25.67 -5.55
CA ARG A 319 -12.70 25.87 -6.19
C ARG A 319 -12.06 27.19 -5.77
N PHE A 320 -10.77 27.34 -6.06
CA PHE A 320 -10.06 28.61 -5.93
C PHE A 320 -10.71 29.67 -6.82
N SER A 321 -10.82 30.91 -6.33
CA SER A 321 -11.38 32.03 -7.10
C SER A 321 -10.82 33.36 -6.61
N ALA A 322 -10.45 34.23 -7.55
CA ALA A 322 -10.01 35.59 -7.25
C ALA A 322 -11.16 36.54 -6.83
N GLY A 323 -12.43 36.15 -7.05
CA GLY A 323 -13.59 36.96 -6.69
C GLY A 323 -14.90 36.18 -6.81
N ARG A 324 -15.35 35.58 -5.71
CA ARG A 324 -16.67 34.92 -5.61
C ARG A 324 -17.53 35.57 -4.52
N LYS A 325 -18.85 35.53 -4.66
CA LYS A 325 -19.76 35.96 -3.59
C LYS A 325 -19.62 35.01 -2.38
N HIS A 326 -19.26 35.54 -1.21
CA HIS A 326 -19.04 34.77 0.00
C HIS A 326 -20.40 34.32 0.60
N PRO A 327 -20.65 33.02 0.79
CA PRO A 327 -21.98 32.50 1.13
C PRO A 327 -22.50 32.95 2.50
N ILE A 328 -21.59 33.27 3.43
CA ILE A 328 -21.96 33.75 4.78
C ILE A 328 -22.00 35.29 4.88
N LEU A 329 -21.16 35.99 4.10
CA LEU A 329 -20.91 37.43 4.30
C LEU A 329 -21.57 38.28 3.21
N ASN A 330 -22.11 37.67 2.15
CA ASN A 330 -22.74 38.32 1.00
C ASN A 330 -21.89 39.39 0.27
N LYS A 331 -20.56 39.34 0.42
CA LYS A 331 -19.59 40.21 -0.28
C LYS A 331 -18.77 39.42 -1.30
N ILE A 332 -18.31 40.07 -2.38
CA ILE A 332 -17.32 39.47 -3.28
C ILE A 332 -16.01 39.35 -2.51
N ARG A 333 -15.51 38.12 -2.36
CA ARG A 333 -14.27 37.81 -1.66
C ARG A 333 -13.52 36.70 -2.39
N ALA A 334 -12.20 36.84 -2.45
CA ALA A 334 -11.35 35.79 -2.99
C ALA A 334 -11.43 34.53 -2.11
N HIS A 335 -11.57 33.39 -2.75
CA HIS A 335 -11.38 32.08 -2.14
C HIS A 335 -9.99 31.59 -2.45
N LYS A 336 -9.09 31.71 -1.48
CA LYS A 336 -7.64 31.49 -1.65
C LYS A 336 -7.22 30.02 -1.53
N GLY A 337 -8.18 29.11 -1.71
CA GLY A 337 -7.99 27.67 -1.56
C GLY A 337 -9.08 26.86 -2.27
N VAL A 338 -9.11 25.57 -2.01
CA VAL A 338 -10.08 24.61 -2.51
C VAL A 338 -10.72 23.93 -1.30
N ASP A 339 -12.05 23.80 -1.34
CA ASP A 339 -12.80 23.13 -0.29
C ASP A 339 -13.11 21.70 -0.72
N TYR A 340 -12.67 20.74 0.09
CA TYR A 340 -12.92 19.32 -0.09
C TYR A 340 -13.95 18.86 0.94
N ALA A 341 -15.18 18.59 0.50
CA ALA A 341 -16.23 18.08 1.35
C ALA A 341 -16.09 16.57 1.54
N ALA A 342 -16.05 16.15 2.81
CA ALA A 342 -16.02 14.77 3.25
C ALA A 342 -16.48 14.68 4.72
N PRO A 343 -16.89 13.49 5.22
CA PRO A 343 -17.35 13.33 6.59
C PRO A 343 -16.34 13.82 7.64
N ARG A 344 -16.84 14.27 8.80
CA ARG A 344 -15.96 14.58 9.95
C ARG A 344 -15.16 13.34 10.33
N GLY A 345 -13.89 13.55 10.69
CA GLY A 345 -12.99 12.44 11.01
C GLY A 345 -12.23 11.87 9.81
N THR A 346 -12.56 12.25 8.58
CA THR A 346 -11.80 11.80 7.41
C THR A 346 -10.33 12.24 7.54
N PRO A 347 -9.34 11.33 7.37
CA PRO A 347 -7.94 11.68 7.46
C PRO A 347 -7.50 12.71 6.43
N ILE A 348 -6.72 13.69 6.89
CA ILE A 348 -6.06 14.70 6.05
C ILE A 348 -4.57 14.36 5.99
N LYS A 349 -4.01 14.32 4.79
CA LYS A 349 -2.60 13.99 4.50
C LYS A 349 -1.80 15.26 4.17
N ALA A 350 -0.53 15.29 4.56
CA ALA A 350 0.40 16.31 4.12
C ALA A 350 0.60 16.25 2.59
N ALA A 351 0.43 17.39 1.92
CA ALA A 351 0.58 17.49 0.48
C ALA A 351 2.01 17.18 0.02
N GLY A 352 3.03 17.52 0.81
CA GLY A 352 4.43 17.31 0.49
C GLY A 352 5.26 17.12 1.74
N ASP A 353 6.53 16.74 1.56
CA ASP A 353 7.50 16.70 2.66
C ASP A 353 7.72 18.14 3.17
N GLY A 354 7.84 18.34 4.48
CA GLY A 354 8.01 19.69 5.01
C GLY A 354 8.12 19.78 6.53
N ARG A 355 8.15 21.01 7.02
CA ARG A 355 8.15 21.35 8.45
C ARG A 355 6.88 22.09 8.81
N ILE A 356 6.24 21.69 9.90
CA ILE A 356 5.04 22.34 10.41
C ILE A 356 5.41 23.70 11.00
N GLU A 357 4.95 24.78 10.38
CA GLU A 357 5.07 26.14 10.92
C GLU A 357 4.02 26.40 12.01
N LEU A 358 2.84 25.81 11.86
CA LEU A 358 1.74 25.95 12.81
C LEU A 358 0.93 24.66 12.86
N ALA A 359 0.65 24.17 14.06
CA ALA A 359 -0.46 23.27 14.34
C ALA A 359 -1.24 23.86 15.54
N GLY A 360 -2.37 24.51 15.27
CA GLY A 360 -3.13 25.23 16.29
C GLY A 360 -4.35 25.96 15.74
N ARG A 361 -4.99 26.81 16.56
CA ARG A 361 -6.13 27.64 16.10
C ARG A 361 -5.65 28.87 15.34
N ARG A 362 -6.29 29.18 14.22
CA ARG A 362 -6.00 30.37 13.39
C ARG A 362 -7.27 31.06 12.88
N GLY A 363 -7.88 31.89 13.73
CA GLY A 363 -9.01 32.74 13.37
C GLY A 363 -10.13 31.98 12.63
N GLY A 364 -10.54 32.51 11.47
CA GLY A 364 -11.59 31.92 10.63
C GLY A 364 -11.29 30.52 10.10
N TYR A 365 -10.02 30.10 10.01
CA TYR A 365 -9.66 28.74 9.60
C TYR A 365 -9.91 27.70 10.71
N GLY A 366 -10.19 28.11 11.95
CA GLY A 366 -10.35 27.17 13.06
C GLY A 366 -9.05 26.43 13.37
N ASN A 367 -9.11 25.13 13.68
CA ASN A 367 -7.92 24.32 13.85
C ASN A 367 -7.24 24.15 12.49
N THR A 368 -5.96 24.51 12.45
CA THR A 368 -5.21 24.70 11.22
C THR A 368 -3.82 24.07 11.35
N VAL A 369 -3.40 23.38 10.29
CA VAL A 369 -1.99 23.03 10.07
C VAL A 369 -1.44 23.88 8.92
N ILE A 370 -0.24 24.42 9.10
CA ILE A 370 0.53 25.10 8.04
C ILE A 370 1.86 24.38 7.90
N ILE A 371 2.19 23.95 6.69
CA ILE A 371 3.44 23.24 6.39
C ILE A 371 4.24 24.09 5.41
N GLN A 372 5.49 24.37 5.79
CA GLN A 372 6.50 24.94 4.92
C GLN A 372 7.26 23.82 4.22
N HIS A 373 7.39 23.93 2.90
CA HIS A 373 7.99 22.93 2.04
C HIS A 373 9.17 23.56 1.29
N GLY A 374 10.38 23.25 1.75
CA GLY A 374 11.59 23.96 1.32
C GLY A 374 11.47 25.46 1.57
N ASN A 375 12.01 26.29 0.67
CA ASN A 375 12.02 27.75 0.82
C ASN A 375 10.86 28.44 0.11
N ARG A 376 10.19 27.75 -0.82
CA ARG A 376 9.30 28.38 -1.82
C ARG A 376 7.83 28.08 -1.60
N TYR A 377 7.49 26.94 -1.01
CA TYR A 377 6.12 26.43 -1.03
C TYR A 377 5.54 26.33 0.38
N LYS A 378 4.26 26.64 0.50
CA LYS A 378 3.52 26.53 1.76
C LYS A 378 2.12 25.99 1.51
N THR A 379 1.67 25.08 2.36
CA THR A 379 0.30 24.57 2.34
C THR A 379 -0.41 24.83 3.65
N LEU A 380 -1.72 25.07 3.57
CA LEU A 380 -2.59 25.30 4.72
C LEU A 380 -3.75 24.32 4.68
N TYR A 381 -4.08 23.76 5.84
CA TYR A 381 -5.18 22.82 6.06
C TYR A 381 -6.07 23.37 7.16
N GLY A 382 -7.24 23.89 6.79
CA GLY A 382 -8.18 24.55 7.70
C GLY A 382 -9.39 23.68 8.08
N HIS A 383 -10.17 24.19 9.02
CA HIS A 383 -11.43 23.65 9.55
C HIS A 383 -11.30 22.26 10.19
N MET A 384 -10.10 21.87 10.62
CA MET A 384 -9.84 20.53 11.15
C MET A 384 -10.60 20.29 12.46
N GLN A 385 -10.96 19.05 12.78
CA GLN A 385 -11.51 18.73 14.11
C GLN A 385 -10.41 18.51 15.16
N GLY A 386 -9.23 18.07 14.72
CA GLY A 386 -8.09 17.78 15.57
C GLY A 386 -6.88 17.33 14.76
N PHE A 387 -5.74 17.27 15.43
CA PHE A 387 -4.45 16.90 14.85
C PHE A 387 -4.13 15.43 15.10
N ALA A 388 -3.38 14.80 14.20
CA ALA A 388 -2.89 13.45 14.42
C ALA A 388 -1.79 13.42 15.50
N LYS A 389 -1.52 12.23 16.05
CA LYS A 389 -0.48 12.07 17.09
C LYS A 389 0.89 12.53 16.56
N GLY A 390 1.59 13.36 17.34
CA GLY A 390 2.94 13.87 17.01
C GLY A 390 2.96 15.11 16.10
N ILE A 391 1.79 15.56 15.62
CA ILE A 391 1.65 16.78 14.82
C ILE A 391 1.63 17.98 15.76
N LYS A 392 2.73 18.72 15.77
CA LYS A 392 2.92 19.95 16.55
C LYS A 392 3.80 20.93 15.77
N THR A 393 3.72 22.21 16.11
CA THR A 393 4.59 23.24 15.56
C THR A 393 6.07 22.83 15.70
N GLY A 394 6.81 22.93 14.60
CA GLY A 394 8.23 22.60 14.51
C GLY A 394 8.55 21.16 14.08
N SER A 395 7.59 20.22 14.14
CA SER A 395 7.78 18.85 13.68
C SER A 395 7.94 18.76 12.16
N THR A 396 8.71 17.79 11.68
CA THR A 396 8.78 17.43 10.26
C THR A 396 7.68 16.43 9.90
N VAL A 397 7.25 16.47 8.65
CA VAL A 397 6.25 15.56 8.09
C VAL A 397 6.69 15.09 6.70
N LYS A 398 6.30 13.86 6.36
CA LYS A 398 6.46 13.30 5.01
C LYS A 398 5.17 13.49 4.23
N GLN A 399 5.27 13.65 2.91
CA GLN A 399 4.13 13.61 2.01
C GLN A 399 3.27 12.38 2.27
N GLY A 400 1.95 12.54 2.26
CA GLY A 400 1.01 11.45 2.50
C GLY A 400 0.82 11.12 3.99
N GLN A 401 1.66 11.62 4.88
CA GLN A 401 1.50 11.43 6.33
C GLN A 401 0.20 12.07 6.81
N ILE A 402 -0.56 11.35 7.63
CA ILE A 402 -1.78 11.89 8.24
C ILE A 402 -1.40 12.99 9.23
N ILE A 403 -1.91 14.20 9.00
CA ILE A 403 -1.65 15.39 9.83
C ILE A 403 -2.84 15.74 10.74
N GLY A 404 -4.01 15.18 10.47
CA GLY A 404 -5.19 15.34 11.30
C GLY A 404 -6.45 14.94 10.55
N TYR A 405 -7.58 15.51 10.93
CA TYR A 405 -8.88 15.01 10.50
C TYR A 405 -9.85 16.14 10.15
N ILE A 406 -10.69 15.91 9.14
CA ILE A 406 -11.72 16.87 8.72
C ILE A 406 -12.66 17.20 9.88
N GLY A 407 -12.99 18.48 9.99
CA GLY A 407 -13.93 18.99 10.96
C GLY A 407 -14.82 20.07 10.37
N THR A 408 -15.27 20.98 11.24
CA THR A 408 -16.05 22.16 10.88
C THR A 408 -15.71 23.34 11.79
N THR A 409 -14.47 23.40 12.27
CA THR A 409 -14.06 24.44 13.22
C THR A 409 -13.82 25.78 12.51
N GLY A 410 -13.95 26.90 13.25
CA GLY A 410 -13.82 28.24 12.66
C GLY A 410 -15.06 28.64 11.86
N LEU A 411 -14.87 29.45 10.82
CA LEU A 411 -15.93 29.91 9.93
C LEU A 411 -16.18 28.87 8.83
N SER A 412 -16.97 27.85 9.15
CA SER A 412 -17.35 26.77 8.24
C SER A 412 -18.86 26.53 8.28
N THR A 413 -19.48 26.29 7.13
CA THR A 413 -20.91 25.94 7.03
C THR A 413 -21.19 24.45 7.19
N GLY A 414 -20.16 23.60 7.14
CA GLY A 414 -20.32 22.15 7.26
C GLY A 414 -18.99 21.40 7.10
N PRO A 415 -18.99 20.06 7.26
CA PRO A 415 -17.75 19.27 7.24
C PRO A 415 -17.01 19.37 5.90
N HIS A 416 -15.83 20.00 5.92
CA HIS A 416 -14.92 20.07 4.79
C HIS A 416 -13.49 20.40 5.24
N LEU A 417 -12.52 20.14 4.37
CA LEU A 417 -11.17 20.69 4.45
C LEU A 417 -11.09 21.93 3.56
N HIS A 418 -10.64 23.05 4.12
CA HIS A 418 -10.15 24.18 3.33
C HIS A 418 -8.65 24.03 3.09
N TYR A 419 -8.25 23.88 1.82
CA TYR A 419 -6.87 23.63 1.42
C TYR A 419 -6.32 24.80 0.60
N GLU A 420 -5.23 25.41 1.06
CA GLU A 420 -4.52 26.45 0.30
C GLU A 420 -3.13 26.00 -0.10
N PHE A 421 -2.68 26.52 -1.25
CA PHE A 421 -1.32 26.33 -1.75
C PHE A 421 -0.71 27.68 -2.08
N GLN A 422 0.50 27.93 -1.61
CA GLN A 422 1.24 29.16 -1.87
C GLN A 422 2.58 28.88 -2.53
N VAL A 423 2.95 29.74 -3.48
CA VAL A 423 4.25 29.76 -4.16
C VAL A 423 4.86 31.13 -3.93
N ASN A 424 6.04 31.20 -3.30
CA ASN A 424 6.70 32.45 -2.93
C ASN A 424 5.77 33.42 -2.16
N GLY A 425 4.94 32.87 -1.25
CA GLY A 425 3.98 33.65 -0.45
C GLY A 425 2.69 34.06 -1.17
N VAL A 426 2.53 33.78 -2.46
CA VAL A 426 1.32 34.08 -3.23
C VAL A 426 0.41 32.85 -3.28
N HIS A 427 -0.87 33.02 -2.92
CA HIS A 427 -1.86 31.95 -3.04
C HIS A 427 -2.17 31.67 -4.51
N VAL A 428 -2.15 30.40 -4.88
CA VAL A 428 -2.43 29.93 -6.23
C VAL A 428 -3.48 28.83 -6.20
N ASP A 429 -4.17 28.62 -7.32
CA ASP A 429 -5.11 27.51 -7.44
C ASP A 429 -4.35 26.17 -7.42
N PRO A 430 -4.50 25.34 -6.37
CA PRO A 430 -3.78 24.08 -6.25
C PRO A 430 -4.12 23.08 -7.37
N LEU A 431 -5.28 23.21 -8.02
CA LEU A 431 -5.75 22.28 -9.04
C LEU A 431 -5.14 22.56 -10.42
N SER A 432 -4.71 23.79 -10.69
CA SER A 432 -4.12 24.19 -11.99
C SER A 432 -2.59 24.27 -11.98
N GLN A 433 -1.93 24.17 -10.81
CA GLN A 433 -0.47 24.22 -10.77
C GLN A 433 0.19 23.02 -11.45
N LYS A 434 1.20 23.30 -12.28
CA LYS A 434 2.25 22.33 -12.62
C LYS A 434 3.18 22.24 -11.42
N VAL A 435 2.89 21.25 -10.58
CA VAL A 435 3.66 21.00 -9.37
C VAL A 435 5.09 20.57 -9.76
N PRO A 436 6.15 21.19 -9.22
CA PRO A 436 7.51 20.78 -9.54
C PRO A 436 7.77 19.36 -9.01
N MET A 437 8.76 18.69 -9.59
CA MET A 437 9.36 17.53 -8.96
C MET A 437 10.04 17.95 -7.66
N ALA A 438 10.14 17.04 -6.68
CA ALA A 438 10.89 17.29 -5.46
C ALA A 438 12.36 17.61 -5.79
N ASP A 439 13.08 18.16 -4.82
CA ASP A 439 14.45 18.62 -5.06
C ASP A 439 15.31 17.48 -5.64
N PRO A 440 16.13 17.78 -6.67
CA PRO A 440 17.09 16.81 -7.19
C PRO A 440 18.11 16.44 -6.11
N ILE A 441 18.95 15.48 -6.41
CA ILE A 441 20.04 15.09 -5.51
C ILE A 441 20.88 16.32 -5.16
N ALA A 442 21.08 16.51 -3.85
CA ALA A 442 21.88 17.61 -3.34
C ALA A 442 23.27 17.59 -3.98
N LYS A 443 23.83 18.75 -4.29
CA LYS A 443 25.10 18.86 -5.02
C LYS A 443 26.24 18.06 -4.35
N ASN A 444 26.27 18.04 -3.02
CA ASN A 444 27.24 17.30 -2.21
C ASN A 444 27.02 15.78 -2.18
N GLU A 445 25.86 15.29 -2.62
CA GLU A 445 25.53 13.86 -2.72
C GLU A 445 25.68 13.34 -4.16
N ARG A 446 25.86 14.21 -5.16
CA ARG A 446 25.84 13.84 -6.59
C ARG A 446 26.87 12.77 -6.96
N GLN A 447 28.10 12.89 -6.48
CA GLN A 447 29.16 11.91 -6.77
C GLN A 447 28.83 10.53 -6.18
N ARG A 448 28.36 10.49 -4.93
CA ARG A 448 27.95 9.24 -4.27
C ARG A 448 26.74 8.61 -4.96
N PHE A 449 25.80 9.44 -5.42
CA PHE A 449 24.69 8.96 -6.24
C PHE A 449 25.18 8.28 -7.50
N LEU A 450 26.03 8.94 -8.31
CA LEU A 450 26.54 8.37 -9.56
C LEU A 450 27.28 7.04 -9.32
N GLN A 451 28.12 6.98 -8.29
CA GLN A 451 28.82 5.75 -7.90
C GLN A 451 27.88 4.59 -7.55
N GLN A 452 26.71 4.87 -6.98
CA GLN A 452 25.73 3.85 -6.61
C GLN A 452 24.73 3.54 -7.72
N SER A 453 24.38 4.53 -8.55
CA SER A 453 23.32 4.41 -9.55
C SER A 453 23.82 3.87 -10.88
N GLN A 454 25.03 4.25 -11.32
CA GLN A 454 25.58 3.79 -12.59
C GLN A 454 25.69 2.27 -12.71
N PRO A 455 26.18 1.52 -11.69
CA PRO A 455 26.22 0.06 -11.76
C PRO A 455 24.82 -0.57 -11.90
N LEU A 456 23.80 0.01 -11.27
CA LEU A 456 22.42 -0.48 -11.35
C LEU A 456 21.79 -0.24 -12.72
N ILE A 457 22.17 0.84 -13.40
CA ILE A 457 21.75 1.15 -14.77
C ILE A 457 22.47 0.23 -15.75
N ALA A 458 23.80 0.13 -15.65
CA ALA A 458 24.62 -0.70 -16.52
C ALA A 458 24.23 -2.18 -16.44
N ARG A 459 23.93 -2.68 -15.23
CA ARG A 459 23.43 -4.03 -15.05
C ARG A 459 22.14 -4.28 -15.83
N MET A 460 21.21 -3.32 -15.82
CA MET A 460 19.96 -3.46 -16.57
C MET A 460 20.21 -3.60 -18.08
N ASP A 461 21.16 -2.85 -18.63
CA ASP A 461 21.53 -2.93 -20.05
C ASP A 461 22.17 -4.29 -20.39
N GLN A 462 23.06 -4.78 -19.52
CA GLN A 462 23.71 -6.08 -19.67
C GLN A 462 22.72 -7.26 -19.59
N GLU A 463 21.83 -7.25 -18.60
CA GLU A 463 20.84 -8.31 -18.39
C GLU A 463 19.84 -8.35 -19.56
N LYS A 464 19.42 -7.18 -20.06
CA LYS A 464 18.57 -7.08 -21.25
C LYS A 464 19.25 -7.68 -22.48
N ALA A 465 20.50 -7.33 -22.74
CA ALA A 465 21.25 -7.86 -23.88
C ALA A 465 21.40 -9.39 -23.79
N THR A 466 21.67 -9.90 -22.58
CA THR A 466 21.81 -11.34 -22.33
C THR A 466 20.49 -12.08 -22.58
N LEU A 467 19.38 -11.56 -22.07
CA LEU A 467 18.04 -12.14 -22.27
C LEU A 467 17.63 -12.16 -23.75
N LEU A 468 17.87 -11.05 -24.47
CA LEU A 468 17.60 -10.98 -25.91
C LEU A 468 18.46 -11.93 -26.73
N ALA A 469 19.70 -12.19 -26.31
CA ALA A 469 20.57 -13.16 -26.95
C ALA A 469 20.12 -14.62 -26.69
N ALA A 470 19.66 -14.91 -25.46
CA ALA A 470 19.15 -16.23 -25.09
C ALA A 470 17.87 -16.59 -25.86
N ASN A 471 16.96 -15.64 -26.07
CA ASN A 471 15.70 -15.85 -26.80
C ASN A 471 15.85 -15.94 -28.33
N LYS A 472 17.06 -15.71 -28.87
CA LYS A 472 17.37 -15.84 -30.30
C LYS A 472 17.95 -17.22 -30.66
N ARG A 473 18.24 -18.05 -29.66
CA ARG A 473 18.58 -19.47 -29.82
C ARG A 473 17.30 -20.28 -29.73
#